data_AF-A0AAD0TD25-F1
#
_entry.id   AF-A0AAD0TD25-F1
#
_cell.length_a   1.000
_cell.length_b   1.000
_cell.length_c   1.000
_cell.angle_alpha   90.00
_cell.angle_beta   90.00
_cell.angle_gamma   90.00
#
_symmetry.space_group_name_H-M   'P 1'
#
loop_
_entity.id
_entity.type
_entity.pdbx_description
1 polymer ?
#
loop_
_entity_poly.entity_id
_entity_poly.type
_entity_poly.pdbx_seq_one_letter_code
_entity_poly.pdbx_strand_id
1 'polypeptide(L)'
;MSRLYAKPLPGGSLLMLLLFVGVLLSAIAVSYSAHWNRKLLNELYAELSVRDKAQAEWGRLVLEQSTWTAHNRIESLASEQLRMRIPDPAEVRMVAQ
;
A
#
# COMPACT_ATOMS: atom_id res chain seq x y z
N MET A 1 29.87 -26.55 -60.36
CA MET A 1 29.88 -27.37 -59.13
C MET A 1 29.02 -26.67 -58.09
N SER A 2 28.30 -27.43 -57.25
CA SER A 2 27.27 -27.04 -56.27
C SER A 2 25.83 -26.82 -56.78
N ARG A 3 25.20 -27.92 -57.24
CA ARG A 3 23.74 -28.01 -57.21
C ARG A 3 23.31 -28.02 -55.74
N LEU A 4 22.81 -26.89 -55.26
CA LEU A 4 22.17 -26.76 -53.96
C LEU A 4 21.03 -27.78 -53.88
N TYR A 5 21.26 -28.82 -53.08
CA TYR A 5 20.29 -29.86 -52.77
C TYR A 5 19.15 -29.22 -51.96
N ALA A 6 18.16 -28.65 -52.65
CA ALA A 6 16.87 -28.33 -52.05
C ALA A 6 16.14 -29.66 -51.83
N LYS A 7 16.47 -30.32 -50.72
CA LYS A 7 15.71 -31.47 -50.24
C LYS A 7 14.28 -30.96 -50.00
N PRO A 8 13.23 -31.60 -50.56
CA PRO A 8 11.86 -31.11 -50.38
C PRO A 8 11.59 -31.06 -48.89
N LEU A 9 11.26 -29.87 -48.39
CA LEU A 9 10.93 -29.67 -46.98
C LEU A 9 9.78 -30.62 -46.65
N PRO A 10 9.88 -31.41 -45.56
CA PRO A 10 8.79 -32.29 -45.15
C PRO A 10 7.52 -31.44 -44.96
N GLY A 11 6.35 -31.96 -45.37
CA GLY A 11 5.09 -31.18 -45.40
C GLY A 11 4.71 -30.51 -44.07
N GLY A 12 5.28 -30.95 -42.94
CA GLY A 12 5.12 -30.32 -41.62
C GLY A 12 5.98 -29.08 -41.36
N SER A 13 6.96 -28.75 -42.22
CA SER A 13 7.87 -27.62 -41.99
C SER A 13 7.15 -26.26 -41.98
N LEU A 14 6.09 -26.12 -42.78
CA LEU A 14 5.31 -24.89 -42.87
C LEU A 14 4.45 -24.69 -41.62
N LEU A 15 3.89 -25.77 -41.07
CA LEU A 15 3.17 -25.79 -39.80
C LEU A 15 4.09 -25.44 -38.62
N MET A 16 5.31 -25.99 -38.60
CA MET A 16 6.31 -25.64 -37.59
C MET A 16 6.70 -24.16 -37.64
N LEU A 17 6.89 -23.61 -38.84
CA LEU A 17 7.22 -22.19 -39.01
C LEU A 17 6.06 -21.29 -38.54
N LEU A 18 4.81 -21.67 -38.83
CA LEU A 18 3.64 -20.94 -38.36
C LEU A 18 3.53 -20.95 -36.82
N LEU A 19 3.72 -22.12 -36.20
CA LEU A 19 3.76 -22.23 -34.73
C LEU A 19 4.89 -21.38 -34.13
N PHE A 20 6.07 -21.40 -34.73
CA PHE A 20 7.20 -20.59 -34.28
C PHE A 20 6.89 -19.09 -34.31
N VAL A 21 6.30 -18.61 -35.40
CA VAL A 21 5.85 -17.22 -35.52
C VAL A 21 4.75 -16.91 -34.49
N GLY A 22 3.80 -17.83 -34.27
CA GLY A 22 2.77 -17.67 -33.25
C GLY A 22 3.32 -17.52 -31.84
N VAL A 23 4.34 -18.31 -31.48
CA VAL A 23 5.03 -18.21 -30.18
C VAL A 23 5.77 -16.88 -30.05
N LEU A 24 6.46 -16.43 -31.11
CA LEU A 24 7.14 -15.13 -31.15
C LEU A 24 6.17 -13.97 -30.94
N LEU A 25 5.04 -13.97 -31.64
CA LEU A 25 4.00 -12.96 -31.48
C LEU A 25 3.41 -12.97 -30.06
N SER A 26 3.16 -14.15 -29.51
CA SER A 26 2.69 -14.30 -28.12
C SER A 26 3.69 -13.75 -27.11
N ALA A 27 4.98 -14.06 -27.26
CA ALA A 27 6.02 -13.57 -26.37
C ALA A 27 6.10 -12.03 -26.36
N ILE A 28 6.05 -11.41 -27.54
CA ILE A 28 6.05 -9.95 -27.69
C ILE A 28 4.78 -9.36 -27.07
N ALA A 29 3.61 -9.93 -27.36
CA ALA A 29 2.33 -9.45 -26.84
C ALA A 29 2.25 -9.51 -25.31
N VAL A 30 2.70 -10.61 -24.70
CA VAL A 30 2.74 -10.78 -23.24
C VAL A 30 3.70 -9.77 -22.61
N SER A 31 4.90 -9.61 -23.16
CA SER A 31 5.88 -8.63 -22.67
C SER A 31 5.35 -7.20 -22.75
N TYR A 32 4.70 -6.85 -23.87
CA TYR A 32 4.09 -5.54 -24.09
C TYR A 32 2.95 -5.26 -23.09
N SER A 33 2.07 -6.25 -22.89
CA SER A 33 0.99 -6.16 -21.89
C SER A 33 1.55 -5.97 -20.47
N ALA A 34 2.60 -6.71 -20.11
CA ALA A 34 3.25 -6.55 -18.82
C ALA A 34 3.89 -5.16 -18.64
N HIS A 35 4.50 -4.60 -19.68
CA HIS A 35 5.07 -3.25 -19.65
C HIS A 35 3.99 -2.18 -19.45
N TRP A 36 2.89 -2.28 -20.21
CA TRP A 36 1.74 -1.38 -20.07
C TRP A 36 1.10 -1.47 -18.68
N ASN A 37 0.93 -2.69 -18.16
CA ASN A 37 0.36 -2.90 -16.84
C ASN A 37 1.23 -2.26 -15.74
N ARG A 38 2.56 -2.37 -15.84
CA ARG A 38 3.48 -1.71 -14.91
C ARG A 38 3.37 -0.18 -14.96
N LYS A 39 3.19 0.40 -16.15
CA LYS A 39 3.03 1.84 -16.31
C LYS A 39 1.73 2.33 -15.65
N LEU A 40 0.62 1.64 -15.90
CA LEU A 40 -0.68 1.99 -15.35
C LEU A 40 -0.74 1.80 -13.83
N LEU A 41 -0.11 0.74 -13.31
CA LEU A 41 0.04 0.53 -11.88
C LEU A 41 0.86 1.64 -11.22
N ASN A 42 1.98 2.07 -11.82
CA ASN A 42 2.78 3.15 -11.24
C ASN A 42 2.00 4.46 -11.09
N GLU A 43 1.14 4.78 -12.06
CA GLU A 43 0.28 5.96 -11.99
C GLU A 43 -0.77 5.84 -10.87
N LEU A 44 -1.37 4.66 -10.72
CA LEU A 44 -2.27 4.36 -9.62
C LEU A 44 -1.56 4.45 -8.24
N TYR A 45 -0.35 3.91 -8.13
CA TYR A 45 0.44 3.94 -6.88
C TYR A 45 0.85 5.36 -6.49
N ALA A 46 1.08 6.25 -7.46
CA ALA A 46 1.41 7.65 -7.18
C ALA A 46 0.25 8.36 -6.45
N GLU A 47 -0.99 8.20 -6.95
CA GLU A 47 -2.17 8.78 -6.33
C GLU A 47 -2.49 8.14 -4.98
N LEU A 48 -2.33 6.80 -4.87
CA LEU A 48 -2.49 6.09 -3.60
C LEU A 48 -1.50 6.57 -2.54
N SER A 49 -0.25 6.88 -2.92
CA SER A 49 0.78 7.34 -1.98
C SER A 49 0.39 8.65 -1.29
N VAL A 50 -0.28 9.56 -2.00
CA VAL A 50 -0.79 10.81 -1.41
C VAL A 50 -1.89 10.50 -0.40
N ARG A 51 -2.80 9.59 -0.76
CA ARG A 51 -3.91 9.16 0.10
C ARG A 51 -3.41 8.47 1.37
N ASP A 52 -2.42 7.59 1.25
CA ASP A 52 -1.84 6.85 2.37
C ASP A 52 -1.15 7.79 3.37
N LYS A 53 -0.44 8.82 2.89
CA LYS A 53 0.16 9.85 3.75
C LYS A 53 -0.90 10.60 4.55
N ALA A 54 -1.96 11.06 3.89
CA ALA A 54 -3.06 11.76 4.56
C ALA A 54 -3.76 10.86 5.59
N GLN A 55 -3.94 9.57 5.29
CA GLN A 55 -4.54 8.61 6.22
C GLN A 55 -3.65 8.33 7.42
N ALA A 56 -2.33 8.29 7.24
CA ALA A 56 -1.37 8.16 8.33
C ALA A 56 -1.39 9.39 9.27
N GLU A 57 -1.43 10.60 8.70
CA GLU A 57 -1.57 11.84 9.47
C GLU A 57 -2.90 11.88 10.23
N TRP A 58 -4.00 11.51 9.58
CA TRP A 58 -5.30 11.41 10.24
C TRP A 58 -5.28 10.40 11.39
N GLY A 59 -4.68 9.22 11.19
CA GLY A 59 -4.51 8.24 12.26
C GLY A 59 -3.71 8.79 13.45
N ARG A 60 -2.66 9.57 13.18
CA ARG A 60 -1.89 10.26 14.23
C ARG A 60 -2.74 11.26 15.00
N LEU A 61 -3.51 12.10 14.29
CA LEU A 61 -4.40 13.09 14.91
C LEU A 61 -5.50 12.44 15.74
N VAL A 62 -6.06 11.30 15.29
CA VAL A 62 -7.06 10.55 16.05
C VAL A 62 -6.47 9.97 17.33
N LEU A 63 -5.24 9.45 17.28
CA LEU A 63 -4.53 8.98 18.48
C LEU A 63 -4.25 10.12 19.45
N GLU A 64 -3.81 11.28 18.94
CA GLU A 64 -3.67 12.49 19.72
C GLU A 64 -5.03 12.83 20.38
N GLN A 65 -6.12 13.01 19.64
CA GLN A 65 -7.44 13.33 20.17
C GLN A 65 -7.98 12.31 21.19
N SER A 66 -7.74 11.01 20.98
CA SER A 66 -8.15 9.97 21.91
C SER A 66 -7.47 10.09 23.28
N THR A 67 -6.22 10.57 23.29
CA THR A 67 -5.45 10.82 24.51
C THR A 67 -6.01 12.03 25.27
N TRP A 68 -6.39 13.09 24.53
CA TRP A 68 -7.02 14.29 25.13
C TRP A 68 -8.43 14.03 25.64
N THR A 69 -9.19 13.15 24.99
CA THR A 69 -10.58 12.83 25.36
C THR A 69 -10.64 11.92 26.60
N ALA A 70 -9.70 10.99 26.75
CA ALA A 70 -9.59 10.19 27.97
C ALA A 70 -9.25 11.03 29.20
N HIS A 71 -8.36 12.03 29.07
CA HIS A 71 -7.98 12.90 30.18
C HIS A 71 -9.07 13.93 30.53
N ASN A 72 -9.58 14.69 29.53
CA ASN A 72 -10.62 15.70 29.76
C ASN A 72 -11.92 15.12 30.32
N ARG A 73 -12.32 13.92 29.89
CA ARG A 73 -13.56 13.29 30.38
C ARG A 73 -13.41 12.83 31.83
N ILE A 74 -12.23 12.40 32.26
CA ILE A 74 -11.97 12.04 33.66
C ILE A 74 -11.87 13.31 34.53
N GLU A 75 -11.20 14.35 34.06
CA GLU A 75 -11.02 15.61 34.77
C GLU A 75 -12.34 16.38 34.96
N SER A 76 -13.19 16.43 33.93
CA SER A 76 -14.55 17.01 34.02
C SER A 76 -15.45 16.20 34.96
N LEU A 77 -15.46 14.87 34.89
CA LEU A 77 -16.20 14.04 35.85
C LEU A 77 -15.69 14.22 37.28
N ALA A 78 -14.38 14.32 37.50
CA ALA A 78 -13.81 14.53 38.83
C ALA A 78 -14.12 15.92 39.40
N SER A 79 -14.11 16.96 38.57
CA SER A 79 -14.45 18.33 39.00
C SER A 79 -15.96 18.52 39.21
N GLU A 80 -16.80 18.05 38.29
CA GLU A 80 -18.25 18.28 38.35
C GLU A 80 -18.97 17.32 39.30
N GLN A 81 -18.68 16.01 39.25
CA GLN A 81 -19.40 15.03 40.07
C GLN A 81 -18.78 14.83 41.45
N LEU A 82 -17.46 14.89 41.57
CA LEU A 82 -16.74 14.66 42.83
C LEU A 82 -16.35 15.96 43.55
N ARG A 83 -16.61 17.15 42.95
CA ARG A 83 -16.18 18.47 43.48
C ARG A 83 -14.70 18.49 43.91
N MET A 84 -13.87 17.72 43.22
CA MET A 84 -12.44 17.68 43.52
C MET A 84 -11.83 19.04 43.19
N ARG A 85 -11.19 19.63 44.18
CA ARG A 85 -10.43 20.88 44.10
C ARG A 85 -9.00 20.57 44.54
N ILE A 86 -8.02 21.18 43.86
CA ILE A 86 -6.61 21.01 44.22
C ILE A 86 -6.44 21.53 45.66
N PRO A 87 -6.00 20.69 46.63
CA PRO A 87 -5.89 21.10 48.02
C PRO A 87 -4.82 22.17 48.18
N ASP A 88 -5.09 23.16 49.03
CA ASP A 88 -4.12 24.18 49.43
C ASP A 88 -2.94 23.49 50.17
N PRO A 89 -1.66 23.91 49.99
CA PRO A 89 -0.51 23.28 50.64
C PRO A 89 -0.63 23.08 52.16
N ALA A 90 -1.50 23.84 52.84
CA ALA A 90 -1.80 23.71 54.25
C ALA A 90 -2.62 22.45 54.64
N GLU A 91 -3.28 21.78 53.70
CA GLU A 91 -4.11 20.59 53.94
C GLU A 91 -3.39 19.26 53.62
N VAL A 92 -2.15 19.32 53.12
CA VAL A 92 -1.38 18.12 52.73
C VAL A 92 -0.64 17.56 53.95
N ARG A 93 -1.16 16.46 54.52
CA ARG A 93 -0.44 15.65 55.52
C ARG A 93 0.27 14.48 54.83
N MET A 94 1.59 14.57 54.73
CA MET A 94 2.42 13.43 54.32
C MET A 94 2.54 12.44 55.47
N VAL A 95 2.05 11.22 55.25
CA VAL A 95 2.24 10.11 56.19
C VAL A 95 3.54 9.42 55.78
N ALA A 96 4.61 9.63 56.56
CA ALA A 96 5.83 8.85 56.43
C ALA A 96 5.52 7.40 56.84
N GLN A 97 5.87 6.48 55.96
CA GLN A 97 5.67 5.05 56.09
C GLN A 97 6.56 4.45 57.18
#